data_AF-A0A8J6KZ40-F1
#
_entry.id   AF-A0A8J6KZ40-F1
#
_cell.length_a   1.000
_cell.length_b   1.000
_cell.length_c   1.000
_cell.angle_alpha   90.00
_cell.angle_beta   90.00
_cell.angle_gamma   90.00
#
_symmetry.space_group_name_H-M   'P 1'
#
loop_
_entity.id
_entity.type
_entity.pdbx_description
1 polymer ?
#
loop_
_entity_poly.entity_id
_entity_poly.type
_entity_poly.pdbx_seq_one_letter_code
_entity_poly.pdbx_strand_id
1 'polypeptide(L)' 'MKTFSLSSIVLLAFFLSVHLGATGGGSGSSAPCCPNFNHKVLPWDWVYSYELVKDSCLQKAVM' A
#
# COMPACT_ATOMS: atom_id res chain seq x y z
N MET A 1 -42.50 11.18 5.87
CA MET A 1 -41.29 10.52 6.42
C MET A 1 -40.85 9.47 5.40
N LYS A 2 -39.65 9.60 4.80
CA LYS A 2 -39.18 8.64 3.80
C LYS A 2 -38.72 7.38 4.54
N THR A 3 -39.49 6.31 4.44
CA THR A 3 -39.14 5.00 4.99
C THR A 3 -38.12 4.36 4.06
N PHE A 4 -36.86 4.41 4.44
CA PHE A 4 -35.84 3.63 3.74
C PHE A 4 -36.08 2.15 4.06
N SER A 5 -36.27 1.34 3.02
CA SER A 5 -36.38 -0.11 3.19
C SER A 5 -35.11 -0.63 3.87
N LEU A 6 -35.26 -1.49 4.88
CA LEU A 6 -34.15 -2.17 5.55
C LEU A 6 -33.18 -2.82 4.56
N SER A 7 -33.71 -3.34 3.44
CA SER A 7 -32.90 -3.91 2.36
C SER A 7 -31.92 -2.89 1.75
N SER A 8 -32.33 -1.62 1.63
CA SER A 8 -31.49 -0.56 1.08
C SER A 8 -30.34 -0.21 2.04
N ILE A 9 -30.61 -0.21 3.34
CA ILE A 9 -29.59 0.03 4.38
C ILE A 9 -28.55 -1.09 4.39
N VAL A 10 -28.99 -2.35 4.30
CA VAL A 10 -28.10 -3.52 4.27
C VAL A 10 -27.21 -3.51 3.02
N LEU A 11 -27.79 -3.22 1.85
CA LEU A 11 -27.02 -3.09 0.61
C LEU A 11 -25.97 -1.97 0.73
N LEU A 12 -26.36 -0.81 1.25
CA LEU A 12 -25.44 0.32 1.42
C LEU A 12 -24.29 -0.04 2.36
N ALA A 13 -24.57 -0.70 3.48
CA ALA A 13 -23.56 -1.17 4.42
C ALA A 13 -22.59 -2.17 3.75
N PHE A 14 -23.10 -3.10 2.96
CA PHE A 14 -22.27 -4.06 2.21
C PHE A 14 -21.34 -3.36 1.21
N PHE A 15 -21.87 -2.41 0.41
CA PHE A 15 -21.04 -1.63 -0.51
C PHE A 15 -19.97 -0.81 0.21
N LEU A 16 -20.29 -0.20 1.35
CA LEU A 16 -19.34 0.57 2.15
C LEU A 16 -18.25 -0.33 2.77
N SER A 17 -18.60 -1.52 3.26
CA SER A 17 -17.62 -2.50 3.76
C SER A 17 -16.67 -2.99 2.67
N VAL A 18 -17.18 -3.23 1.46
CA VAL A 18 -16.36 -3.63 0.30
C VAL A 18 -15.45 -2.47 -0.14
N HIS A 19 -15.96 -1.23 -0.12
CA HIS A 19 -15.17 -0.06 -0.49
C HIS A 19 -14.07 0.28 0.52
N LEU A 20 -14.29 0.00 1.82
CA LEU A 20 -13.28 0.19 2.87
C LEU A 20 -12.08 -0.75 2.69
N GLY A 21 -12.32 -1.96 2.14
CA GLY A 21 -11.26 -2.90 1.73
C GLY A 21 -10.60 -2.53 0.40
N ALA A 22 -11.35 -1.92 -0.53
CA ALA A 22 -10.85 -1.51 -1.85
C ALA A 22 -10.10 -0.16 -1.87
N THR A 23 -10.27 0.69 -0.85
CA THR A 23 -9.42 1.89 -0.62
C THR A 23 -8.09 1.55 0.07
N GLY A 24 -7.74 0.27 0.20
CA GLY A 24 -6.38 -0.17 0.50
C GLY A 24 -5.48 0.00 -0.72
N GLY A 25 -5.23 1.21 -1.17
CA GLY A 25 -4.48 1.44 -2.40
C GLY A 25 -4.20 2.91 -2.66
N GLY A 26 -3.17 3.43 -2.01
CA GLY A 26 -2.67 4.78 -2.25
C GLY A 26 -2.82 5.70 -1.04
N SER A 27 -2.37 5.24 0.14
CA SER A 27 -1.70 6.21 1.01
C SER A 27 -0.66 6.87 0.10
N GLY A 28 -0.70 8.20 -0.05
CA GLY A 28 0.37 8.98 -0.65
C GLY A 28 1.64 8.90 0.21
N SER A 29 2.00 7.70 0.68
CA SER A 29 3.27 7.39 1.26
C SER A 29 4.27 7.63 0.14
N SER A 30 5.06 8.69 0.28
CA SER A 30 6.38 8.73 -0.32
C SER A 30 6.96 7.33 -0.23
N ALA A 31 7.49 6.80 -1.34
CA ALA A 31 8.14 5.49 -1.27
C ALA A 31 9.19 5.57 -0.15
N PRO A 32 9.29 4.55 0.71
CA PRO A 32 10.17 4.63 1.86
C PRO A 32 11.61 4.83 1.38
N CYS A 33 12.29 5.81 1.96
CA CYS A 33 13.74 5.93 1.81
C CYS A 33 14.43 4.89 2.70
N CYS A 34 15.58 4.38 2.28
CA CYS A 34 16.39 3.43 3.04
C CYS A 34 17.47 4.17 3.85
N PRO A 35 17.32 4.36 5.18
CA PRO A 35 18.32 5.06 5.99
C PRO A 35 19.54 4.18 6.34
N ASN A 36 19.42 2.86 6.22
CA ASN A 36 20.46 1.89 6.57
C ASN A 36 20.72 0.96 5.39
N PHE A 37 22.00 0.58 5.22
CA PHE A 37 22.45 -0.24 4.11
C PHE A 37 23.04 -1.55 4.63
N ASN A 38 22.71 -2.64 3.95
CA ASN A 38 23.43 -3.88 4.14
C ASN A 38 24.73 -3.85 3.32
N HIS A 39 25.86 -4.07 3.96
CA HIS A 39 27.18 -4.12 3.31
C HIS A 39 27.63 -5.55 2.96
N LYS A 40 26.75 -6.54 3.11
CA LYS A 40 27.02 -7.93 2.75
C LYS A 40 26.44 -8.26 1.38
N VAL A 41 27.13 -9.11 0.64
CA VAL A 41 26.60 -9.69 -0.61
C VAL A 41 25.41 -10.59 -0.27
N LEU A 42 24.25 -10.30 -0.85
CA LEU A 42 23.07 -11.15 -0.77
C LEU A 42 23.17 -12.28 -1.80
N PRO A 43 22.97 -13.55 -1.41
CA PRO A 43 22.82 -14.63 -2.38
C PRO A 43 21.65 -14.33 -3.32
N TRP A 44 21.86 -14.47 -4.62
CA TRP A 44 20.83 -14.13 -5.62
C TRP A 44 19.57 -14.97 -5.48
N ASP A 45 19.72 -16.23 -5.06
CA ASP A 45 18.60 -17.15 -4.82
C ASP A 45 17.65 -16.68 -3.71
N TRP A 46 18.07 -15.73 -2.86
CA TRP A 46 17.24 -15.15 -1.80
C TRP A 46 16.58 -13.83 -2.21
N VAL A 47 16.95 -13.28 -3.36
CA VAL A 47 16.41 -12.02 -3.88
C VAL A 47 15.13 -12.32 -4.66
N TYR A 48 13.99 -12.01 -4.06
CA TYR A 48 12.69 -12.15 -4.73
C TYR A 48 12.43 -11.04 -5.77
N SER A 49 12.79 -9.81 -5.42
CA SER A 49 12.61 -8.62 -6.25
C SER A 49 13.58 -7.53 -5.81
N TYR A 50 13.76 -6.51 -6.66
CA TYR A 50 14.49 -5.30 -6.29
C TYR A 50 13.81 -4.04 -6.85
N GLU A 51 13.93 -2.92 -6.15
CA GLU A 51 13.41 -1.63 -6.57
C GLU A 51 14.41 -0.50 -6.30
N LEU A 52 14.45 0.50 -7.18
CA LEU A 52 15.20 1.73 -6.95
C LEU A 52 14.40 2.68 -6.06
N VAL A 53 15.04 3.24 -5.04
CA VAL A 53 14.42 4.29 -4.23
C VAL A 53 14.13 5.53 -5.08
N LYS A 54 13.07 6.27 -4.72
CA LYS A 54 12.70 7.51 -5.41
C LYS A 54 13.77 8.59 -5.26
N ASP A 55 13.89 9.45 -6.28
CA ASP A 55 14.82 10.58 -6.28
C ASP A 55 14.58 11.61 -5.16
N SER A 56 13.42 11.58 -4.51
CA SER A 56 13.15 12.37 -3.31
C SER A 56 14.01 11.98 -2.10
N CYS A 57 14.65 10.81 -2.15
CA CYS A 57 15.53 10.34 -1.08
C CYS A 57 16.93 10.96 -1.21
N LEU A 58 17.55 11.31 -0.08
CA LEU A 58 18.89 11.91 -0.05
C LEU A 58 19.98 10.99 -0.62
N GLN A 59 19.78 9.67 -0.52
CA GLN A 59 20.74 8.67 -0.95
C GLN A 59 20.10 7.74 -1.97
N LYS A 60 20.84 7.46 -3.05
CA LYS A 60 20.44 6.51 -4.09
C LYS A 60 20.75 5.09 -3.61
N ALA A 61 19.75 4.22 -3.65
CA ALA A 61 19.79 2.88 -3.09
C ALA A 61 18.93 1.91 -3.90
N VAL A 62 19.16 0.61 -3.69
CA VAL A 62 18.33 -0.50 -4.16
C VAL A 62 17.78 -1.21 -2.93
N MET A 63 16.49 -1.48 -2.92
CA MET A 63 15.80 -2.29 -1.91
C MET A 63 15.35 -3.63 -2.48
#